data_AF-A0A536VH92-F1
#
_entry.id   AF-A0A536VH92-F1
#
_cell.length_a   1.000
_cell.length_b   1.000
_cell.length_c   1.000
_cell.angle_alpha   90.00
_cell.angle_beta   90.00
_cell.angle_gamma   90.00
#
_symmetry.space_group_name_H-M   'P 1'
#
loop_
_entity.id
_entity.type
_entity.pdbx_description
1 polymer ?
#
loop_
_entity_poly.entity_id
_entity_poly.type
_entity_poly.pdbx_seq_one_letter_code
_entity_poly.pdbx_strand_id
1 'polypeptide(L)' 'MKTMNFLIGTLLALAAAGAHAQAGSEPCKADFEKYCPGVKPGGGALSGCFKQNESKFSPACKQALAGLDAFVRACGDDVK' A
#
# COMPACT_ATOMS: atom_id res chain seq x y z
N MET A 1 -36.78 0.30 -39.94
CA MET A 1 -35.73 1.21 -40.46
C MET A 1 -35.20 2.00 -39.27
N LYS A 2 -33.95 1.96 -38.84
CA LYS A 2 -32.81 1.12 -39.15
C LYS A 2 -31.97 1.17 -37.87
N THR A 3 -31.55 0.02 -37.41
CA THR A 3 -30.55 -0.23 -36.36
C THR A 3 -29.28 0.61 -36.58
N MET A 4 -29.33 1.89 -36.23
CA MET A 4 -28.28 2.84 -36.61
C MET A 4 -28.10 3.88 -35.51
N ASN A 5 -27.72 3.41 -34.32
CA ASN A 5 -26.74 4.11 -33.50
C ASN A 5 -26.20 3.20 -32.39
N PHE A 6 -25.75 2.02 -32.82
CA PHE A 6 -24.76 1.18 -32.12
C PHE A 6 -23.34 1.79 -32.26
N LEU A 7 -23.21 3.12 -32.19
CA LEU A 7 -21.96 3.88 -32.35
C LEU A 7 -21.75 4.94 -31.26
N ILE A 8 -22.35 4.75 -30.09
CA ILE A 8 -21.89 5.44 -28.87
C ILE A 8 -21.52 4.36 -27.84
N GLY A 9 -20.72 3.38 -28.31
CA GLY A 9 -20.02 2.40 -27.48
C GLY A 9 -18.80 3.00 -26.78
N THR A 10 -18.95 4.19 -26.20
CA THR A 10 -17.86 4.93 -25.53
C THR A 10 -18.35 5.60 -24.23
N LEU A 11 -19.13 4.87 -23.43
CA LEU A 11 -19.41 5.22 -22.03
C LEU A 11 -19.04 4.07 -21.09
N LEU A 12 -17.89 3.44 -21.32
CA LEU A 12 -17.31 2.45 -20.42
C LEU A 12 -15.99 2.95 -19.82
N ALA A 13 -16.00 4.14 -19.23
CA ALA A 13 -14.87 4.62 -18.44
C ALA A 13 -15.36 5.65 -17.43
N LEU A 14 -15.94 5.21 -16.30
CA LEU A 14 -16.01 6.07 -15.12
C LEU A 14 -15.91 5.23 -13.83
N ALA A 15 -14.74 5.41 -13.19
CA ALA A 15 -14.41 5.18 -11.79
C ALA A 15 -14.37 3.74 -11.25
N ALA A 16 -13.22 3.08 -11.43
CA ALA A 16 -12.67 2.19 -10.40
C ALA A 16 -11.65 2.97 -9.56
N ALA A 17 -12.10 4.00 -8.84
CA ALA A 17 -11.28 4.75 -7.88
C ALA A 17 -11.85 4.54 -6.48
N GLY A 18 -11.66 3.35 -5.95
CA GLY A 18 -12.00 3.01 -4.57
C GLY A 18 -10.91 2.12 -4.02
N ALA A 19 -9.96 2.71 -3.29
CA ALA A 19 -9.00 1.95 -2.49
C ALA A 19 -9.80 1.09 -1.50
N HIS A 20 -9.77 -0.23 -1.69
CA HIS A 20 -10.26 -1.14 -0.68
C HIS A 20 -9.35 -1.00 0.54
N ALA A 21 -9.73 -0.14 1.49
CA ALA A 21 -9.14 -0.13 2.81
C ALA A 21 -9.55 -1.44 3.49
N GLN A 22 -8.78 -2.50 3.24
CA GLN A 22 -8.89 -3.75 3.97
C GLN A 22 -8.48 -3.44 5.40
N ALA A 23 -9.47 -3.18 6.26
CA ALA A 23 -9.29 -3.17 7.72
C ALA A 23 -8.91 -4.60 8.12
N GLY A 24 -7.63 -4.93 8.05
CA GLY A 24 -7.16 -6.30 8.18
C GLY A 24 -5.69 -6.33 8.54
N SER A 25 -5.44 -6.86 9.75
CA SER A 25 -4.16 -7.20 10.38
C SER A 25 -3.08 -6.11 10.38
N GLU A 26 -2.28 -6.05 11.45
CA GLU A 26 -1.01 -5.33 11.46
C GLU A 26 0.10 -6.35 11.14
N PRO A 27 0.31 -6.73 9.86
CA PRO A 27 1.17 -7.85 9.49
C PRO A 27 2.63 -7.68 9.95
N CYS A 28 3.03 -6.45 10.26
CA CYS A 28 4.37 -6.11 10.68
C CYS A 28 4.55 -6.01 12.20
N LYS A 29 3.48 -5.97 13.00
CA LYS A 29 3.59 -5.64 14.43
C LYS A 29 4.50 -6.62 15.17
N ALA A 30 4.23 -7.91 15.05
CA ALA A 30 5.02 -8.96 15.71
C ALA A 30 6.49 -8.98 15.22
N ASP A 31 6.72 -8.71 13.93
CA ASP A 31 8.08 -8.64 13.39
C ASP A 31 8.86 -7.44 13.97
N PHE A 32 8.23 -6.27 14.09
CA PHE A 32 8.86 -5.10 14.70
C PHE A 32 9.08 -5.27 16.20
N GLU A 33 8.15 -5.87 16.93
CA GLU A 33 8.33 -6.20 18.35
C GLU A 33 9.51 -7.14 18.58
N LYS A 34 9.72 -8.10 17.67
CA LYS A 34 10.79 -9.10 17.74
C LYS A 34 12.16 -8.56 17.30
N TYR A 35 12.21 -7.84 16.19
CA TYR A 35 13.47 -7.46 15.54
C TYR A 35 13.89 -6.00 15.79
N CYS A 36 12.96 -5.15 16.23
CA CYS A 36 13.19 -3.74 16.52
C CYS A 36 12.64 -3.32 17.90
N PRO A 37 12.94 -4.07 18.99
CA PRO A 37 12.40 -3.75 20.30
C PRO A 37 12.87 -2.37 20.77
N GLY A 38 11.93 -1.56 21.26
CA GLY A 38 12.22 -0.23 21.82
C GLY A 38 12.51 0.87 20.78
N VAL A 39 12.51 0.57 19.49
CA VAL A 39 12.67 1.58 18.43
C VAL A 39 11.38 2.38 18.31
N LYS A 40 11.44 3.67 18.65
CA LYS A 40 10.28 4.56 18.50
C LYS A 40 9.98 4.84 17.01
N PRO A 41 8.71 4.83 16.59
CA PRO A 41 8.30 5.29 15.26
C PRO A 41 8.68 6.77 15.03
N GLY A 42 8.92 7.13 13.77
CA GLY A 42 9.32 8.49 13.37
C GLY A 42 10.83 8.68 13.17
N GLY A 43 11.21 9.78 12.53
CA GLY A 43 12.62 10.19 12.36
C GLY A 43 13.52 9.20 11.59
N GLY A 44 12.96 8.20 10.91
CA GLY A 44 13.71 7.19 10.16
C GLY A 44 14.41 6.10 10.99
N ALA A 45 14.33 6.12 12.32
CA ALA A 45 14.97 5.11 13.15
C ALA A 45 14.40 3.70 12.90
N LEU A 46 13.06 3.62 12.77
CA LEU A 46 12.36 2.35 12.52
C LEU A 46 12.67 1.78 11.12
N SER A 47 12.77 2.64 10.10
CA SER A 47 13.16 2.21 8.76
C SER A 47 14.62 1.75 8.69
N GLY A 48 15.51 2.40 9.45
CA GLY A 48 16.89 1.93 9.63
C GLY A 48 16.96 0.55 10.28
N CYS A 49 16.16 0.30 11.32
CA CYS A 49 16.10 -1.03 11.95
C CYS A 49 15.56 -2.10 11.00
N PHE A 50 14.49 -1.78 10.25
CA PHE A 50 13.94 -2.66 9.23
C PHE A 50 15.00 -3.06 8.20
N LYS A 51 15.70 -2.09 7.59
CA LYS A 51 16.73 -2.37 6.57
C LYS A 51 17.83 -3.32 7.05
N GLN A 52 18.27 -3.18 8.30
CA GLN A 52 19.28 -4.06 8.90
C GLN A 52 18.78 -5.48 9.15
N ASN A 53 17.47 -5.68 9.27
CA ASN A 53 16.85 -6.95 9.61
C ASN A 53 15.89 -7.47 8.53
N GLU A 54 15.85 -6.84 7.35
CA GLU A 54 14.80 -7.03 6.34
C GLU A 54 14.59 -8.51 6.02
N SER A 55 15.67 -9.27 5.86
CA SER A 55 15.61 -10.72 5.59
C SER A 55 14.84 -11.52 6.65
N LYS A 56 14.83 -11.08 7.91
CA LYS A 56 14.18 -11.75 9.05
C LYS A 56 12.67 -11.48 9.17
N PHE A 57 12.17 -10.44 8.51
CA PHE A 57 10.75 -10.08 8.54
C PHE A 57 9.91 -11.08 7.75
N SER A 58 8.67 -11.30 8.21
CA SER A 58 7.74 -12.22 7.56
C SER A 58 7.42 -11.77 6.12
N PRO A 59 7.11 -12.73 5.21
CA PRO A 59 6.65 -12.39 3.87
C PRO A 59 5.41 -11.48 3.87
N ALA A 60 4.49 -11.70 4.81
CA ALA A 60 3.28 -10.90 4.96
C ALA A 60 3.62 -9.43 5.29
N CYS A 61 4.55 -9.17 6.22
CA CYS A 61 4.96 -7.80 6.50
C CYS A 61 5.65 -7.13 5.31
N LYS A 62 6.56 -7.85 4.63
CA LYS A 62 7.25 -7.33 3.44
C LYS A 62 6.27 -6.92 2.34
N GLN A 63 5.27 -7.76 2.09
CA GLN A 63 4.24 -7.48 1.10
C GLN A 63 3.38 -6.27 1.50
N ALA A 64 3.03 -6.13 2.78
CA ALA A 64 2.30 -4.96 3.28
C ALA A 64 3.11 -3.66 3.13
N LEU A 65 4.41 -3.69 3.41
CA LEU A 65 5.30 -2.54 3.22
C LEU A 65 5.43 -2.16 1.74
N ALA A 66 5.49 -3.13 0.83
CA ALA A 66 5.49 -2.87 -0.61
C ALA A 66 4.17 -2.24 -1.08
N GLY A 67 3.04 -2.70 -0.54
CA GLY A 67 1.72 -2.10 -0.80
C GLY A 67 1.62 -0.65 -0.29
N LEU A 68 2.18 -0.38 0.90
CA LEU A 68 2.27 0.98 1.44
C LEU A 68 3.15 1.88 0.57
N ASP A 69 4.29 1.39 0.09
CA ASP A 69 5.19 2.13 -0.81
C ASP A 69 4.50 2.46 -2.15
N ALA A 70 3.72 1.52 -2.70
CA ALA A 70 2.87 1.80 -3.87
C ALA A 70 1.83 2.90 -3.57
N PHE A 71 1.20 2.86 -2.39
CA PHE A 71 0.25 3.89 -1.97
C PHE A 71 0.91 5.26 -1.80
N VAL A 72 2.08 5.34 -1.15
CA VAL A 72 2.83 6.59 -0.99
C VAL A 72 3.22 7.17 -2.35
N ARG A 73 3.58 6.34 -3.34
CA ARG A 73 3.80 6.85 -4.70
C ARG A 73 2.53 7.33 -5.40
N ALA A 74 1.37 6.83 -5.02
CA ALA A 74 0.09 7.21 -5.63
C ALA A 74 -0.51 8.49 -5.02
N CYS A 75 -0.32 8.73 -3.71
CA CYS A 75 -0.93 9.85 -2.98
C CYS A 75 0.09 10.80 -2.32
N GLY A 76 1.39 10.50 -2.37
CA GLY A 76 2.43 11.25 -1.67
C GLY A 76 2.72 12.63 -2.28
N ASP A 77 2.43 12.81 -3.56
CA ASP A 77 2.56 14.11 -4.25
C ASP A 77 1.51 15.14 -3.79
N ASP A 78 0.42 14.70 -3.15
CA ASP A 78 -0.65 15.56 -2.63
C ASP A 78 -0.35 16.13 -1.22
N VAL A 79 0.71 15.68 -0.54
CA VAL A 79 1.09 16.10 0.83
C VAL A 79 2.08 17.27 0.80
N LYS A 80 1.87 18.26 -0.06
CA LYS A 80 2.71 19.48 -0.14
C LYS A 80 1.95 20.75 0.21
#